data_AF-A0AAD7HWJ2-F1
#
_entry.id   AF-A0AAD7HWJ2-F1
#
_cell.length_a   1.000
_cell.length_b   1.000
_cell.length_c   1.000
_cell.angle_alpha   90.00
_cell.angle_beta   90.00
_cell.angle_gamma   90.00
#
_symmetry.space_group_name_H-M   'P 1'
#
loop_
_entity.id
_entity.type
_entity.pdbx_description
1 polymer ?
#
loop_
_entity_poly.entity_id
_entity_poly.type
_entity_poly.pdbx_seq_one_letter_code
_entity_poly.pdbx_strand_id
1 'polypeptide(L)'
;MWNPPKQQEFAEDLCKLFVACNVAWNSANNPELLLFFSKYVPEAKIPDRRVLSGRVLDTLVLQIEKEMKSQVAGKLGMGQCDGWTRSPTVLGASGNVPVISQQLGHARNLPILLIQCH
;
A
#
# COMPACT_ATOMS: atom_id res chain seq x y z
N MET A 1 -10.90 -23.46 -9.25
CA MET A 1 -10.09 -24.10 -8.19
C MET A 1 -9.06 -23.10 -7.68
N TRP A 2 -8.98 -22.93 -6.36
CA TRP A 2 -7.95 -22.09 -5.73
C TRP A 2 -6.62 -22.84 -5.71
N ASN A 3 -5.69 -22.42 -6.58
CA ASN A 3 -4.31 -22.87 -6.54
C ASN A 3 -3.43 -21.81 -5.83
N PRO A 4 -2.23 -22.15 -5.36
CA PRO A 4 -1.39 -21.21 -4.64
C PRO A 4 -1.09 -19.90 -5.39
N PRO A 5 -0.79 -19.91 -6.71
CA PRO A 5 -0.59 -18.67 -7.47
C PRO A 5 -1.82 -17.76 -7.50
N LYS A 6 -3.01 -18.32 -7.78
CA LYS A 6 -4.27 -17.56 -7.81
C LYS A 6 -4.65 -17.03 -6.43
N GLN A 7 -4.30 -17.76 -5.37
CA GLN A 7 -4.51 -17.32 -4.00
C GLN A 7 -3.61 -16.13 -3.64
N GLN A 8 -2.39 -16.10 -4.16
CA GLN A 8 -1.47 -14.99 -4.00
C GLN A 8 -1.95 -13.76 -4.79
N GLU A 9 -2.32 -13.95 -6.06
CA GLU A 9 -2.88 -12.88 -6.91
C GLU A 9 -4.11 -12.23 -6.24
N PHE A 10 -5.02 -13.05 -5.71
CA PHE A 10 -6.17 -12.56 -4.94
C PHE A 10 -5.76 -11.74 -3.71
N ALA A 11 -4.74 -12.15 -2.97
CA ALA A 11 -4.28 -11.42 -1.80
C ALA A 11 -3.68 -10.06 -2.18
N GLU A 12 -2.93 -10.01 -3.28
CA GLU A 12 -2.34 -8.78 -3.82
C GLU A 12 -3.42 -7.81 -4.30
N ASP A 13 -4.41 -8.30 -5.05
CA ASP A 13 -5.51 -7.47 -5.55
C ASP A 13 -6.44 -7.00 -4.45
N LEU A 14 -6.72 -7.83 -3.45
CA LEU A 14 -7.47 -7.42 -2.27
C LEU A 14 -6.73 -6.33 -1.49
N CYS A 15 -5.40 -6.42 -1.40
CA CYS A 15 -4.57 -5.39 -0.77
C CYS A 15 -4.64 -4.06 -1.54
N LYS A 16 -4.55 -4.09 -2.88
CA LYS A 16 -4.71 -2.91 -3.73
C LYS A 16 -6.10 -2.28 -3.55
N LEU A 17 -7.16 -3.10 -3.49
CA LEU A 17 -8.52 -2.65 -3.25
C LEU A 17 -8.66 -1.94 -1.90
N PHE A 18 -8.06 -2.50 -0.85
CA PHE A 18 -8.09 -1.88 0.49
C PHE A 18 -7.42 -0.51 0.50
N VAL A 19 -6.26 -0.37 -0.16
CA VAL A 19 -5.57 0.92 -0.29
C VAL A 19 -6.39 1.91 -1.13
N ALA A 20 -6.85 1.48 -2.31
CA ALA A 20 -7.58 2.35 -3.25
C ALA A 20 -8.89 2.88 -2.68
N CYS A 21 -9.59 2.09 -1.86
CA CYS A 21 -10.84 2.48 -1.23
C CYS A 21 -10.67 3.01 0.21
N ASN A 22 -9.43 3.21 0.68
CA ASN A 22 -9.12 3.61 2.05
C ASN A 22 -9.82 2.74 3.11
N VAL A 23 -9.90 1.44 2.85
CA VAL A 23 -10.51 0.45 3.76
C VAL A 23 -9.55 0.20 4.91
N ALA A 24 -10.03 0.36 6.14
CA ALA A 24 -9.24 0.05 7.33
C ALA A 24 -8.79 -1.43 7.32
N TRP A 25 -7.52 -1.70 7.63
CA TRP A 25 -6.98 -3.08 7.68
C TRP A 25 -7.76 -4.01 8.61
N ASN A 26 -8.29 -3.46 9.71
CA ASN A 26 -9.13 -4.21 10.66
C ASN A 26 -10.39 -4.79 10.02
N SER A 27 -10.86 -4.23 8.91
CA SER A 27 -12.02 -4.74 8.16
C SER A 27 -11.76 -6.13 7.57
N ALA A 28 -10.50 -6.51 7.32
CA ALA A 28 -10.16 -7.84 6.79
C ALA A 28 -10.58 -8.98 7.74
N ASN A 29 -10.66 -8.71 9.05
CA ASN A 29 -11.12 -9.67 10.06
C ASN A 29 -12.57 -9.43 10.49
N ASN A 30 -13.29 -8.50 9.85
CA ASN A 30 -14.68 -8.24 10.19
C ASN A 30 -15.56 -9.44 9.75
N PRO A 31 -16.40 -10.00 10.64
CA PRO A 31 -17.27 -11.12 10.30
C PRO A 31 -18.16 -10.89 9.08
N GLU A 32 -18.70 -9.68 8.89
CA GLU A 32 -19.54 -9.35 7.73
C GLU A 32 -18.77 -9.39 6.42
N LEU A 33 -17.51 -8.95 6.44
CA LEU A 33 -16.64 -9.04 5.27
C LEU A 33 -16.30 -10.51 4.97
N LEU A 34 -16.03 -11.32 5.99
CA LEU A 34 -15.80 -12.76 5.81
C LEU A 34 -17.05 -13.47 5.25
N LEU A 35 -18.24 -13.10 5.74
CA LEU A 35 -19.51 -13.62 5.23
C LEU A 35 -19.74 -13.22 3.77
N PHE A 36 -19.48 -11.97 3.41
CA PHE A 36 -19.57 -11.48 2.04
C PHE A 36 -18.69 -12.31 1.10
N PHE A 37 -17.41 -12.47 1.43
CA PHE A 37 -16.50 -13.26 0.60
C PHE A 37 -16.87 -14.75 0.59
N SER A 38 -17.33 -15.32 1.70
CA SER A 38 -17.80 -16.72 1.72
C SER A 38 -18.99 -16.95 0.77
N LYS A 39 -19.84 -15.94 0.60
CA LYS A 39 -21.03 -15.98 -0.27
C LYS A 39 -20.68 -15.78 -1.75
N TYR A 40 -19.86 -14.79 -2.06
CA TYR A 40 -19.60 -14.38 -3.45
C TYR A 40 -18.31 -14.95 -4.04
N VAL A 41 -17.38 -15.39 -3.20
CA VAL A 41 -16.08 -15.93 -3.59
C VAL A 41 -15.78 -17.19 -2.75
N PRO A 42 -16.54 -18.29 -2.96
CA PRO A 42 -16.38 -19.48 -2.15
C PRO A 42 -14.97 -20.07 -2.28
N GLU A 43 -14.53 -20.74 -1.21
CA GLU A 43 -13.24 -21.43 -1.08
C GLU A 43 -11.99 -20.52 -1.11
N ALA A 44 -12.15 -19.21 -1.29
CA ALA A 44 -11.05 -18.26 -1.22
C ALA A 44 -10.54 -18.13 0.21
N LYS A 45 -9.23 -18.24 0.41
CA LYS A 45 -8.63 -17.94 1.71
C LYS A 45 -8.44 -16.44 1.84
N ILE A 46 -9.25 -15.81 2.69
CA ILE A 46 -9.15 -14.38 2.95
C ILE A 46 -7.91 -14.14 3.83
N PRO A 47 -6.94 -13.33 3.40
CA PRO A 47 -5.75 -13.06 4.19
C PRO A 47 -6.10 -12.21 5.43
N ASP A 48 -5.49 -12.54 6.57
CA ASP A 48 -5.63 -11.79 7.81
C ASP A 48 -5.12 -10.34 7.67
N ARG A 49 -5.63 -9.41 8.48
CA ARG A 49 -5.17 -8.00 8.46
C ARG A 49 -3.65 -7.87 8.59
N ARG A 50 -2.98 -8.74 9.35
CA ARG A 50 -1.52 -8.72 9.56
C ARG A 50 -0.77 -9.18 8.32
N VAL A 51 -1.38 -10.05 7.53
CA VAL A 51 -0.82 -10.52 6.25
C VAL A 51 -0.98 -9.45 5.19
N LEU A 52 -2.18 -8.84 5.09
CA LEU A 52 -2.45 -7.74 4.16
C LEU A 52 -1.56 -6.53 4.47
N SER A 53 -1.65 -5.95 5.68
CA SER A 53 -0.88 -4.75 6.09
C SER A 53 0.61 -4.99 6.38
N GLY A 54 1.08 -6.22 6.19
CA GLY A 54 2.47 -6.61 6.37
C GLY A 54 3.03 -7.11 5.07
N ARG A 55 3.31 -8.42 5.02
CA ARG A 55 4.05 -9.06 3.92
C ARG A 55 3.51 -8.69 2.53
N VAL A 56 2.19 -8.74 2.32
CA VAL A 56 1.59 -8.46 1.00
C VAL A 56 1.83 -7.02 0.60
N LEU A 57 1.55 -6.08 1.51
CA LEU A 57 1.79 -4.67 1.29
C LEU A 57 3.26 -4.33 1.07
N ASP A 58 4.15 -4.87 1.90
CA ASP A 58 5.60 -4.65 1.77
C ASP A 58 6.10 -5.11 0.39
N THR A 59 5.59 -6.24 -0.10
CA THR A 59 5.93 -6.78 -1.43
C THR A 59 5.47 -5.83 -2.55
N LEU A 60 4.22 -5.36 -2.48
CA LEU A 60 3.65 -4.45 -3.46
C LEU A 60 4.36 -3.10 -3.47
N VAL A 61 4.70 -2.56 -2.28
CA VAL A 61 5.45 -1.30 -2.16
C VAL A 61 6.83 -1.43 -2.80
N LEU A 62 7.56 -2.52 -2.52
CA LEU A 62 8.88 -2.73 -3.13
C LEU A 62 8.80 -2.84 -4.66
N GLN A 63 7.76 -3.50 -5.18
CA GLN A 63 7.53 -3.58 -6.62
C GLN A 63 7.25 -2.20 -7.22
N ILE A 64 6.32 -1.44 -6.63
CA ILE A 64 5.94 -0.11 -7.09
C ILE A 64 7.14 0.85 -6.99
N GLU A 65 7.91 0.81 -5.91
CA GLU A 65 9.12 1.62 -5.77
C GLU A 65 10.15 1.31 -6.86
N LYS A 66 10.34 0.03 -7.20
CA LYS A 66 11.26 -0.38 -8.26
C LYS A 66 10.80 0.12 -9.63
N GLU A 67 9.51 -0.01 -9.92
CA GLU A 67 8.90 0.46 -11.17
C GLU A 67 8.91 1.99 -11.24
N MET A 68 8.63 2.68 -10.15
CA MET A 68 8.68 4.13 -10.06
C MET A 68 10.11 4.65 -10.27
N LYS A 69 11.10 4.03 -9.62
CA LYS A 69 12.52 4.39 -9.79
C LYS A 69 12.97 4.22 -11.24
N SER A 70 12.54 3.17 -11.95
CA SER A 70 12.88 3.00 -13.36
C SER A 70 12.21 4.04 -14.27
N GLN A 71 10.98 4.44 -13.95
CA GLN A 71 10.23 5.43 -14.72
C GLN A 71 10.72 6.87 -14.53
N VAL A 72 11.24 7.19 -13.33
CA VAL A 72 11.70 8.53 -12.93
C VAL A 72 13.20 8.72 -13.12
N ALA A 73 13.97 7.64 -13.35
CA ALA A 73 15.41 7.73 -13.61
C ALA A 73 15.71 8.71 -14.78
N GLY A 74 16.49 9.75 -14.49
CA GLY A 74 16.85 10.80 -15.45
C GLY A 74 15.79 11.88 -15.69
N LYS A 75 14.68 11.89 -14.93
CA LYS A 75 13.62 12.89 -15.00
C LYS A 75 13.54 13.74 -13.73
N LEU A 76 13.07 14.98 -13.86
CA LEU A 76 12.69 15.82 -12.71
C LEU A 76 11.27 15.44 -12.28
N GLY A 77 11.07 15.12 -11.01
CA GLY A 77 9.77 14.73 -10.45
C GLY A 77 9.43 15.53 -9.20
N MET A 78 8.15 15.84 -9.02
CA MET A 78 7.60 16.46 -7.81
C MET A 78 6.84 15.40 -7.01
N GLY A 79 7.21 15.19 -5.76
CA GLY A 79 6.44 14.37 -4.83
C GLY A 79 5.54 15.25 -3.98
N GLN A 80 4.23 15.01 -4.01
CA GLN A 80 3.27 15.62 -3.09
C GLN A 80 2.71 14.54 -2.16
N CYS A 81 2.85 14.75 -0.86
CA CYS A 81 2.18 13.96 0.17
C CYS A 81 1.16 14.89 0.83
N ASP A 82 -0.10 14.49 0.86
CA ASP A 82 -1.22 15.29 1.41
C ASP A 82 -1.24 15.33 2.95
N GLY A 83 -0.26 14.73 3.62
CA GLY A 83 0.24 15.20 4.91
C GLY A 83 -0.79 15.27 6.05
N TRP A 84 -1.71 14.31 6.15
CA TRP A 84 -2.56 14.21 7.33
C TRP A 84 -1.87 13.40 8.44
N THR A 85 -1.19 14.09 9.35
CA THR A 85 -0.92 13.55 10.70
C THR A 85 -0.95 14.66 11.74
N ARG A 86 -1.63 14.41 12.87
CA ARG A 86 -1.73 15.35 13.98
C ARG A 86 -0.39 15.30 14.77
N SER A 87 0.39 16.37 14.69
CA SER A 87 1.62 16.72 15.47
C SER A 87 2.98 16.33 14.85
N PRO A 88 4.01 17.22 14.87
CA PRO A 88 5.26 16.99 14.17
C PRO A 88 6.28 16.22 15.03
N THR A 89 6.98 15.26 14.44
CA THR A 89 8.21 14.67 15.00
C THR A 89 9.28 14.69 13.93
N VAL A 90 10.39 15.37 14.21
CA VAL A 90 11.53 15.59 13.31
C VAL A 90 12.45 14.38 13.30
N LEU A 91 12.82 13.88 12.12
CA LEU A 91 14.00 13.03 11.92
C LEU A 91 14.68 13.44 10.62
N GLY A 92 15.96 13.82 10.70
CA GLY A 92 16.78 14.15 9.53
C GLY A 92 17.45 12.92 8.94
N ALA A 93 17.64 12.91 7.61
CA ALA A 93 18.69 12.15 6.95
C ALA A 93 19.05 12.80 5.60
N SER A 94 20.35 12.94 5.39
CA SER A 94 21.03 13.58 4.26
C SER A 94 21.32 12.57 3.15
N GLY A 95 21.04 12.93 1.89
CA GLY A 95 21.47 12.20 0.69
C GLY A 95 21.03 12.94 -0.59
N ASN A 96 21.99 13.23 -1.48
CA ASN A 96 21.89 14.14 -2.64
C ASN A 96 20.87 13.75 -3.73
N VAL A 97 19.59 13.98 -3.47
CA VAL A 97 18.58 14.25 -4.50
C VAL A 97 17.77 15.43 -3.97
N PRO A 98 17.56 16.54 -4.71
CA PRO A 98 16.60 17.55 -4.31
C PRO A 98 15.19 16.98 -4.53
N VAL A 99 14.79 16.03 -3.68
CA VAL A 99 13.39 15.75 -3.41
C VAL A 99 12.99 16.82 -2.41
N ILE A 100 12.02 17.66 -2.77
CA ILE A 100 11.33 18.47 -1.77
C ILE A 100 10.51 17.46 -0.95
N SER A 101 11.15 16.82 0.02
CA SER A 101 10.59 15.79 0.89
C SER A 101 10.15 16.46 2.19
N GLN A 102 8.84 16.55 2.38
CA GLN A 102 8.29 16.79 3.71
C GLN A 102 8.00 15.42 4.32
N GLN A 103 8.90 14.94 5.19
CA GLN A 103 8.71 13.71 5.96
C GLN A 103 7.95 13.99 7.25
N LEU A 104 6.95 13.16 7.56
CA LEU A 104 6.49 12.94 8.94
C LEU A 104 6.04 11.49 9.16
N GLY A 105 6.76 10.77 10.03
CA GLY A 105 6.18 9.93 11.09
C GLY A 105 5.64 8.54 10.77
N HIS A 106 6.27 7.53 11.41
CA HIS A 106 5.84 6.14 11.53
C HIS A 106 4.36 5.94 11.93
N ALA A 107 3.56 5.41 11.01
CA ALA A 107 2.51 4.42 11.24
C ALA A 107 2.09 3.90 9.86
N ARG A 108 1.87 2.59 9.70
CA ARG A 108 1.57 1.94 8.41
C ARG A 108 0.18 2.31 7.85
N ASN A 109 0.00 3.58 7.52
CA ASN A 109 -1.03 4.07 6.62
C ASN A 109 -0.28 4.68 5.44
N LEU A 110 -0.33 3.98 4.32
CA LEU A 110 0.41 4.34 3.11
C LEU A 110 -0.05 5.69 2.59
N PRO A 111 0.87 6.62 2.29
CA PRO A 111 0.56 7.75 1.45
C PRO A 111 0.33 7.23 0.02
N ILE A 112 -0.82 7.54 -0.57
CA ILE A 112 -1.04 7.37 -2.01
C ILE A 112 -0.22 8.47 -2.69
N LEU A 113 0.97 8.11 -3.18
CA LEU A 113 1.85 9.03 -3.90
C LEU A 113 1.31 9.22 -5.32
N LEU A 114 0.63 10.34 -5.58
CA LEU A 114 0.29 10.77 -6.95
C LEU A 114 1.48 11.52 -7.54
N ILE A 115 2.24 10.87 -8.43
CA ILE A 115 3.25 11.54 -9.26
C ILE A 115 2.62 11.80 -10.63
N GLN A 116 2.34 13.07 -10.95
CA GLN A 116 2.08 13.51 -12.31
C GLN A 116 3.44 13.85 -12.97
N CYS A 117 3.83 13.06 -13.97
CA CYS A 117 4.90 13.42 -14.90
C CYS A 117 4.30 14.25 -16.04
N HIS A 118 4.81 15.47 -16.25
CA HIS A 118 4.44 16.35 -17.36
C HIS A 118 5.37 16.19 -18.56
#